data_AF-A0A7S1WIM9-F1
#
_entry.id   AF-A0A7S1WIM9-F1
#
_cell.length_a   1.000
_cell.length_b   1.000
_cell.length_c   1.000
_cell.angle_alpha   90.00
_cell.angle_beta   90.00
_cell.angle_gamma   90.00
#
_symmetry.space_group_name_H-M   'P 1'
#
loop_
_entity.id
_entity.type
_entity.pdbx_description
1 polymer ?
#
loop_
_entity_poly.entity_id
_entity_poly.type
_entity_poly.pdbx_seq_one_letter_code
_entity_poly.pdbx_strand_id
1 'polypeptide(L)'
;RLKLGAHIAGRGGRPEYWISPARPRGIGPAPPPQMQELRGSSCDCRPERDILRTAAANEAKLRAAVEQRKQAVLQKRAELEAKVLSAEEVLQAEKQAAMDVQEQVALGRRECSSRSKSLRSLWPEVEEASAAVQRLDAEVASIREKAEEVEEGMQEQLEASGCLYRIAAAATGVHWDVEAQGRRGYVALDGRVRHFDTGSLSQKAAADAIWEEIEACLPSSPVLD
;
A
#
# COMPACT_ATOMS: atom_id res chain seq x y z
N ARG A 1 -5.97 -13.74 25.38
CA ARG A 1 -6.70 -14.08 26.64
C ARG A 1 -6.47 -12.93 27.63
N LEU A 2 -7.35 -11.92 27.61
CA LEU A 2 -7.32 -10.80 28.54
C LEU A 2 -8.64 -10.82 29.30
N LYS A 3 -8.58 -11.10 30.61
CA LYS A 3 -9.69 -10.98 31.55
C LYS A 3 -9.84 -9.50 31.88
N LEU A 4 -10.81 -8.83 31.27
CA LEU A 4 -11.25 -7.51 31.69
C LEU A 4 -12.34 -7.68 32.74
N GLY A 5 -12.12 -7.04 33.88
CA GLY A 5 -12.94 -7.12 35.07
C GLY A 5 -14.33 -6.53 34.87
N ALA A 6 -15.34 -7.29 35.30
CA ALA A 6 -16.66 -6.77 35.59
C ALA A 6 -16.71 -6.42 37.08
N HIS A 7 -16.58 -5.14 37.39
CA HIS A 7 -16.91 -4.59 38.69
C HIS A 7 -17.89 -3.44 38.50
N ILE A 8 -18.77 -3.30 39.50
CA ILE A 8 -19.82 -2.30 39.67
C ILE A 8 -21.14 -2.67 38.97
N ALA A 9 -21.77 -3.74 39.48
CA ALA A 9 -23.22 -3.82 39.46
C ALA A 9 -23.76 -2.70 40.38
N GLY A 10 -24.41 -1.72 39.75
CA GLY A 10 -25.03 -0.59 40.41
C GLY A 10 -26.08 -1.03 41.43
N ARG A 11 -26.06 -0.32 42.56
CA ARG A 11 -27.01 -0.40 43.66
C ARG A 11 -28.44 -0.35 43.13
N GLY A 12 -29.16 -1.46 43.23
CA GLY A 12 -30.62 -1.45 43.28
C GLY A 12 -31.07 -0.71 44.53
N GLY A 13 -31.27 0.60 44.40
CA GLY A 13 -31.98 1.39 45.40
C GLY A 13 -33.37 0.81 45.57
N ARG A 14 -33.65 0.28 46.77
CA ARG A 14 -34.97 -0.22 47.14
C ARG A 14 -35.97 0.92 47.00
N PRO A 15 -37.18 0.68 46.47
CA PRO A 15 -38.27 1.64 46.61
C PRO A 15 -38.57 1.78 48.10
N GLU A 16 -38.39 2.98 48.64
CA GLU A 16 -38.94 3.36 49.94
C GLU A 16 -40.46 3.20 49.85
N TYR A 17 -40.92 2.13 50.47
CA TYR A 17 -42.29 1.88 50.86
C TYR A 17 -42.73 3.06 51.73
N TRP A 18 -43.65 3.86 51.22
CA TRP A 18 -44.40 4.81 52.04
C TRP A 18 -45.16 4.02 53.09
N ILE A 19 -44.60 3.97 54.31
CA ILE A 19 -45.28 3.52 55.52
C ILE A 19 -46.46 4.46 55.71
N SER A 20 -47.65 3.99 55.35
CA SER A 20 -48.90 4.65 55.70
C SER A 20 -49.03 4.61 57.23
N PRO A 21 -49.09 5.75 57.94
CA PRO A 21 -49.40 5.71 59.36
C PRO A 21 -50.82 5.18 59.54
N ALA A 22 -50.95 4.14 60.35
CA ALA A 22 -52.22 3.58 60.79
C ALA A 22 -53.12 4.69 61.35
N ARG A 23 -54.35 4.80 60.82
CA ARG A 23 -55.41 5.60 61.44
C ARG A 23 -55.68 5.04 62.85
N PRO A 24 -55.53 5.83 63.93
CA PRO A 24 -56.06 5.43 65.22
C PRO A 24 -57.59 5.36 65.10
N ARG A 25 -58.15 4.18 65.40
CA ARG A 25 -59.58 3.97 65.58
C ARG A 25 -60.03 4.70 66.84
N GLY A 26 -61.26 5.19 66.77
CA GLY A 26 -61.82 6.16 67.69
C GLY A 26 -61.81 5.75 69.16
N ILE A 27 -61.50 6.75 69.98
CA ILE A 27 -62.12 6.94 71.29
C ILE A 27 -62.85 8.26 71.15
N GLY A 28 -64.18 8.20 71.20
CA GLY A 28 -65.04 9.35 70.96
C GLY A 28 -64.84 10.45 72.01
N PRO A 29 -64.80 11.73 71.62
CA PRO A 29 -64.96 12.81 72.57
C PRO A 29 -66.44 12.87 73.03
N ALA A 30 -66.61 13.04 74.34
CA ALA A 30 -67.87 13.26 75.02
C ALA A 30 -68.69 14.41 74.37
N PRO A 31 -70.03 14.36 74.46
CA PRO A 31 -70.87 15.45 73.98
C PRO A 31 -70.55 16.76 74.71
N PRO A 32 -70.42 17.89 74.02
CA PRO A 32 -70.22 19.17 74.68
C PRO A 32 -71.47 19.54 75.49
N PRO A 33 -71.31 20.17 76.67
CA PRO A 33 -72.42 20.69 77.45
C PRO A 33 -73.21 21.71 76.62
N GLN A 34 -74.53 21.62 76.72
CA GLN A 34 -75.48 22.57 76.17
C GLN A 34 -75.14 23.98 76.69
N MET A 35 -74.51 24.80 75.85
CA MET A 35 -74.45 26.25 76.05
C MET A 35 -75.77 26.85 75.61
N GLN A 36 -76.79 26.66 76.45
CA GLN A 36 -77.91 27.57 76.50
C GLN A 36 -77.44 28.89 77.12
N GLU A 37 -77.82 29.98 76.46
CA GLU A 37 -77.92 31.35 77.00
C GLU A 37 -76.63 32.13 77.26
N LEU A 38 -76.00 32.60 76.18
CA LEU A 38 -75.39 33.93 76.15
C LEU A 38 -76.20 34.82 75.19
N ARG A 39 -77.39 35.22 75.65
CA ARG A 39 -78.13 36.34 75.05
C ARG A 39 -77.42 37.64 75.44
N GLY A 40 -77.09 38.45 74.43
CA GLY A 40 -77.10 39.90 74.58
C GLY A 40 -75.80 40.57 75.05
N SER A 41 -74.68 40.28 74.42
CA SER A 41 -73.63 41.30 74.24
C SER A 41 -73.48 41.52 72.74
N SER A 42 -73.88 42.68 72.22
CA SER A 42 -73.62 43.04 70.83
C SER A 42 -72.14 43.36 70.68
N CYS A 43 -71.31 42.31 70.72
CA CYS A 43 -69.91 42.41 70.35
C CYS A 43 -69.86 42.83 68.88
N ASP A 44 -69.20 43.94 68.60
CA ASP A 44 -68.97 44.41 67.24
C ASP A 44 -68.01 43.43 66.54
N CYS A 45 -68.53 42.41 65.84
CA CYS A 45 -67.75 41.36 65.17
C CYS A 45 -67.09 41.83 63.85
N ARG A 46 -67.00 43.14 63.61
CA ARG A 46 -66.35 43.72 62.43
C ARG A 46 -64.84 43.43 62.36
N PRO A 47 -64.04 43.56 63.44
CA PRO A 47 -62.60 43.37 63.34
C PRO A 47 -62.20 41.91 63.09
N GLU A 48 -62.90 40.92 63.67
CA GLU A 48 -62.64 39.50 63.41
C GLU A 48 -62.99 39.14 61.96
N ARG A 49 -64.08 39.70 61.41
CA ARG A 49 -64.43 39.52 60.00
C ARG A 49 -63.36 40.10 59.08
N ASP A 50 -62.80 41.25 59.42
CA ASP A 50 -61.72 41.86 58.62
C ASP A 50 -60.41 41.06 58.73
N ILE A 51 -60.09 40.49 59.91
CA ILE A 51 -58.97 39.55 60.07
C ILE A 51 -59.18 38.28 59.22
N LEU A 52 -60.38 37.72 59.21
CA LEU A 52 -60.69 36.54 58.38
C LEU A 52 -60.64 36.85 56.88
N ARG A 53 -61.13 38.03 56.45
CA ARG A 53 -61.01 38.46 55.04
C ARG A 53 -59.56 38.65 54.64
N THR A 54 -58.74 39.29 55.48
CA THR A 54 -57.32 39.49 55.21
C THR A 54 -56.54 38.16 55.21
N ALA A 55 -56.85 37.24 56.13
CA ALA A 55 -56.30 35.89 56.15
C ALA A 55 -56.66 35.11 54.87
N ALA A 56 -57.93 35.14 54.44
CA ALA A 56 -58.37 34.49 53.20
C ALA A 56 -57.71 35.11 51.96
N ALA A 57 -57.55 36.43 51.92
CA ALA A 57 -56.83 37.12 50.84
C ALA A 57 -55.35 36.74 50.81
N ASN A 58 -54.69 36.62 51.97
CA ASN A 58 -53.30 36.19 52.06
C ASN A 58 -53.14 34.71 51.68
N GLU A 59 -54.07 33.84 52.08
CA GLU A 59 -54.09 32.44 51.66
C GLU A 59 -54.26 32.31 50.14
N ALA A 60 -55.18 33.08 49.54
CA ALA A 60 -55.36 33.11 48.09
C ALA A 60 -54.07 33.56 47.37
N LYS A 61 -53.38 34.60 47.89
CA LYS A 61 -52.08 35.04 47.38
C LYS A 61 -51.02 33.95 47.50
N LEU A 62 -50.95 33.25 48.64
CA LEU A 62 -49.99 32.16 48.84
C LEU A 62 -50.26 31.00 47.88
N ARG A 63 -51.52 30.58 47.73
CA ARG A 63 -51.92 29.52 46.80
C ARG A 63 -51.56 29.91 45.35
N ALA A 64 -51.83 31.14 44.95
CA ALA A 64 -51.45 31.64 43.63
C ALA A 64 -49.92 31.61 43.42
N ALA A 65 -49.13 32.04 44.41
CA ALA A 65 -47.68 31.99 44.35
C ALA A 65 -47.13 30.55 44.29
N VAL A 66 -47.75 29.61 45.01
CA VAL A 66 -47.40 28.18 44.96
C VAL A 66 -47.71 27.60 43.59
N GLU A 67 -48.89 27.86 43.02
CA GLU A 67 -49.26 27.36 41.69
C GLU A 67 -48.37 27.96 40.59
N GLN A 68 -48.03 29.25 40.67
CA GLN A 68 -47.07 29.87 39.76
C GLN A 68 -45.69 29.19 39.84
N ARG A 69 -45.20 28.89 41.05
CA ARG A 69 -43.94 28.17 41.24
C ARG A 69 -44.01 26.75 40.69
N LYS A 70 -45.11 26.03 40.93
CA LYS A 70 -45.32 24.68 40.36
C LYS A 70 -45.30 24.71 38.85
N GLN A 71 -46.00 25.66 38.21
CA GLN A 71 -45.99 25.82 36.77
C GLN A 71 -44.58 26.11 36.23
N ALA A 72 -43.83 27.02 36.88
CA ALA A 72 -42.45 27.30 36.50
C ALA A 72 -41.54 26.07 36.63
N VAL A 73 -41.74 25.23 37.65
CA VAL A 73 -41.00 23.97 37.82
C VAL A 73 -41.37 22.97 36.72
N LEU A 74 -42.64 22.82 36.38
CA LEU A 74 -43.09 21.93 35.32
C LEU A 74 -42.56 22.36 33.94
N GLN A 75 -42.56 23.67 33.64
CA GLN A 75 -41.98 24.20 32.41
C GLN A 75 -40.47 23.91 32.33
N LYS A 76 -39.72 24.22 33.39
CA LYS A 76 -38.28 23.91 33.45
C LYS A 76 -38.01 22.42 33.33
N ARG A 77 -38.85 21.58 33.93
CA ARG A 77 -38.72 20.13 33.83
C ARG A 77 -38.93 19.67 32.38
N ALA A 78 -39.98 20.15 31.71
CA ALA A 78 -40.23 19.82 30.31
C ALA A 78 -39.09 20.30 29.39
N GLU A 79 -38.56 21.50 29.63
CA GLU A 79 -37.40 22.01 28.89
C GLU A 79 -36.14 21.16 29.09
N LEU A 80 -35.87 20.71 30.32
CA LEU A 80 -34.73 19.84 30.61
C LEU A 80 -34.92 18.44 30.04
N GLU A 81 -36.12 17.87 30.14
CA GLU A 81 -36.45 16.57 29.53
C GLU A 81 -36.28 16.62 28.00
N ALA A 82 -36.72 17.70 27.35
CA ALA A 82 -36.50 17.91 25.91
C ALA A 82 -35.01 18.01 25.56
N LYS A 83 -34.21 18.72 26.37
CA LYS A 83 -32.75 18.80 26.18
C LYS A 83 -32.06 17.46 26.38
N VAL A 84 -32.49 16.67 27.37
CA VAL A 84 -31.95 15.33 27.61
C VAL A 84 -32.25 14.42 26.42
N LEU A 85 -33.49 14.39 25.95
CA LEU A 85 -33.87 13.57 24.78
C LEU A 85 -33.06 13.97 23.53
N SER A 86 -32.94 15.27 23.26
CA SER A 86 -32.14 15.75 22.12
C SER A 86 -30.65 15.37 22.26
N ALA A 87 -30.08 15.48 23.46
CA ALA A 87 -28.69 15.07 23.69
C ALA A 87 -28.50 13.55 23.57
N GLU A 88 -29.47 12.75 24.00
CA GLU A 88 -29.46 11.29 23.87
C GLU A 88 -29.50 10.85 22.41
N GLU A 89 -30.32 11.49 21.58
CA GLU A 89 -30.39 11.24 20.14
C GLU A 89 -29.04 11.51 19.45
N VAL A 90 -28.42 12.65 19.76
CA VAL A 90 -27.08 13.00 19.22
C VAL A 90 -26.05 11.97 19.66
N LEU A 91 -26.04 11.58 20.94
CA LEU A 91 -25.10 10.60 21.46
C LEU A 91 -25.27 9.22 20.80
N GLN A 92 -26.50 8.78 20.54
CA GLN A 92 -26.75 7.53 19.82
C GLN A 92 -26.27 7.60 18.37
N ALA A 93 -26.50 8.73 17.69
CA ALA A 93 -26.01 8.94 16.33
C ALA A 93 -24.48 8.90 16.27
N GLU A 94 -23.79 9.60 17.18
CA GLU A 94 -22.33 9.59 17.28
C GLU A 94 -21.78 8.20 17.61
N LYS A 95 -22.43 7.47 18.51
CA LYS A 95 -22.07 6.09 18.84
C LYS A 95 -22.15 5.18 17.62
N GLN A 96 -23.23 5.29 16.83
CA GLN A 96 -23.38 4.49 15.63
C GLN A 96 -22.30 4.86 14.60
N ALA A 97 -22.05 6.14 14.37
CA ALA A 97 -21.00 6.59 13.47
C ALA A 97 -19.60 6.09 13.90
N ALA A 98 -19.31 6.10 15.20
CA ALA A 98 -18.05 5.57 15.73
C ALA A 98 -17.92 4.05 15.51
N MET A 99 -19.01 3.30 15.66
CA MET A 99 -19.04 1.87 15.37
C MET A 99 -18.80 1.59 13.89
N ASP A 100 -19.45 2.32 13.00
CA ASP A 100 -19.28 2.17 11.54
C ASP A 100 -17.82 2.45 11.13
N VAL A 101 -17.20 3.50 11.68
CA VAL A 101 -15.78 3.80 11.45
C VAL A 101 -14.90 2.67 11.99
N GLN A 102 -15.20 2.13 13.17
CA GLN A 102 -14.44 1.02 13.73
C GLN A 102 -14.51 -0.24 12.85
N GLU A 103 -15.67 -0.53 12.28
CA GLU A 103 -15.85 -1.64 11.33
C GLU A 103 -15.02 -1.43 10.06
N GLN A 104 -15.06 -0.23 9.47
CA GLN A 104 -14.25 0.11 8.30
C GLN A 104 -12.75 -0.02 8.58
N VAL A 105 -12.28 0.46 9.74
CA VAL A 105 -10.88 0.30 10.16
C VAL A 105 -10.51 -1.18 10.33
N ALA A 106 -11.41 -1.99 10.89
CA ALA A 106 -11.19 -3.43 11.06
C ALA A 106 -11.10 -4.15 9.70
N LEU A 107 -11.96 -3.80 8.75
CA LEU A 107 -11.92 -4.32 7.37
C LEU A 107 -10.61 -3.92 6.68
N GLY A 108 -10.25 -2.63 6.71
CA GLY A 108 -9.00 -2.14 6.11
C GLY A 108 -7.75 -2.81 6.68
N ARG A 109 -7.72 -3.09 7.99
CA ARG A 109 -6.62 -3.84 8.62
C ARG A 109 -6.53 -5.29 8.14
N ARG A 110 -7.68 -5.97 7.95
CA ARG A 110 -7.70 -7.35 7.41
C ARG A 110 -7.22 -7.38 5.97
N GLU A 111 -7.69 -6.47 5.14
CA GLU A 111 -7.27 -6.34 3.75
C GLU A 111 -5.78 -6.06 3.65
N CYS A 112 -5.27 -5.07 4.40
CA CYS A 112 -3.84 -4.77 4.44
C CYS A 112 -3.01 -5.99 4.89
N SER A 113 -3.45 -6.69 5.94
CA SER A 113 -2.77 -7.92 6.38
C SER A 113 -2.77 -9.02 5.31
N SER A 114 -3.88 -9.19 4.58
CA SER A 114 -3.97 -10.18 3.49
C SER A 114 -3.05 -9.82 2.32
N ARG A 115 -3.00 -8.54 1.92
CA ARG A 115 -2.12 -8.04 0.86
C ARG A 115 -0.65 -8.20 1.24
N SER A 116 -0.27 -7.84 2.46
CA SER A 116 1.11 -8.01 2.93
C SER A 116 1.54 -9.48 2.97
N LYS A 117 0.64 -10.41 3.29
CA LYS A 117 0.92 -11.85 3.19
C LYS A 117 1.11 -12.30 1.75
N SER A 118 0.27 -11.83 0.84
CA SER A 118 0.39 -12.12 -0.61
C SER A 118 1.69 -11.56 -1.20
N LEU A 119 2.09 -10.34 -0.83
CA LEU A 119 3.39 -9.80 -1.27
C LEU A 119 4.56 -10.60 -0.72
N ARG A 120 4.48 -11.01 0.55
CA ARG A 120 5.52 -11.86 1.16
C ARG A 120 5.61 -13.23 0.48
N SER A 121 4.52 -13.80 -0.01
CA SER A 121 4.56 -15.06 -0.76
C SER A 121 5.11 -14.91 -2.18
N LEU A 122 4.99 -13.73 -2.80
CA LEU A 122 5.53 -13.46 -4.13
C LEU A 122 7.03 -13.07 -4.11
N TRP A 123 7.54 -12.64 -2.95
CA TRP A 123 8.93 -12.19 -2.82
C TRP A 123 9.97 -13.24 -3.24
N PRO A 124 9.83 -14.54 -2.90
CA PRO A 124 10.77 -15.57 -3.37
C PRO A 124 10.79 -15.72 -4.89
N GLU A 125 9.64 -15.59 -5.56
CA GLU A 125 9.57 -15.66 -7.04
C GLU A 125 10.32 -14.48 -7.68
N VAL A 126 10.22 -13.29 -7.08
CA VAL A 126 10.98 -12.10 -7.52
C VAL A 126 12.48 -12.29 -7.31
N GLU A 127 12.89 -12.84 -6.16
CA GLU A 127 14.30 -13.14 -5.89
C GLU A 127 14.85 -14.19 -6.87
N GLU A 128 14.09 -15.24 -7.16
CA GLU A 128 14.47 -16.27 -8.13
C GLU A 128 14.58 -15.71 -9.55
N ALA A 129 13.61 -14.89 -9.99
CA ALA A 129 13.65 -14.24 -11.29
C ALA A 129 14.85 -13.29 -11.41
N SER A 130 15.14 -12.51 -10.37
CA SER A 130 16.32 -11.64 -10.33
C SER A 130 17.63 -12.45 -10.43
N ALA A 131 17.72 -13.57 -9.72
CA ALA A 131 18.89 -14.44 -9.79
C ALA A 131 19.03 -15.13 -11.16
N ALA A 132 17.92 -15.43 -11.84
CA ALA A 132 17.94 -15.95 -13.21
C ALA A 132 18.46 -14.92 -14.21
N VAL A 133 18.02 -13.66 -14.10
CA VAL A 133 18.51 -12.56 -14.94
C VAL A 133 20.01 -12.36 -14.76
N GLN A 134 20.49 -12.30 -13.52
CA GLN A 134 21.93 -12.15 -13.24
C GLN A 134 22.78 -13.29 -13.82
N ARG A 135 22.26 -14.53 -13.79
CA ARG A 135 22.94 -15.69 -14.40
C ARG A 135 23.00 -15.57 -15.92
N LEU A 136 21.89 -15.16 -16.55
CA LEU A 136 21.85 -14.96 -18.00
C LEU A 136 22.77 -13.81 -18.44
N ASP A 137 22.82 -12.71 -17.69
CA ASP A 137 23.72 -11.60 -17.98
C ASP A 137 25.19 -12.04 -17.90
N ALA A 138 25.55 -12.87 -16.90
CA ALA A 138 26.89 -13.44 -16.77
C ALA A 138 27.22 -14.40 -17.93
N GLU A 139 26.25 -15.19 -18.37
CA GLU A 139 26.42 -16.10 -19.53
C GLU A 139 26.63 -15.31 -20.82
N VAL A 140 25.83 -14.27 -21.06
CA VAL A 140 25.96 -13.38 -22.23
C VAL A 140 27.32 -12.67 -22.22
N ALA A 141 27.78 -12.19 -21.06
CA ALA A 141 29.11 -11.60 -20.93
C ALA A 141 30.22 -12.59 -21.29
N SER A 142 30.14 -13.83 -20.78
CA SER A 142 31.12 -14.88 -21.11
C SER A 142 31.10 -15.27 -22.60
N ILE A 143 29.93 -15.29 -23.23
CA ILE A 143 29.82 -15.58 -24.67
C ILE A 143 30.47 -14.45 -25.49
N ARG A 144 30.30 -13.19 -25.09
CA ARG A 144 30.93 -12.05 -25.77
C ARG A 144 32.44 -12.08 -25.66
N GLU A 145 32.97 -12.34 -24.46
CA GLU A 145 34.42 -12.48 -24.24
C GLU A 145 35.02 -13.58 -25.13
N LYS A 146 34.36 -14.75 -25.20
CA LYS A 146 34.81 -15.85 -26.08
C LYS A 146 34.72 -15.48 -27.56
N ALA A 147 33.71 -14.71 -27.95
CA ALA A 147 33.58 -14.27 -29.34
C ALA A 147 34.70 -13.29 -29.73
N GLU A 148 35.04 -12.37 -28.83
CA GLU A 148 36.17 -11.44 -28.97
C GLU A 148 37.50 -12.21 -29.07
N GLU A 149 37.75 -13.18 -28.19
CA GLU A 149 38.95 -14.03 -28.22
C GLU A 149 39.09 -14.80 -29.56
N VAL A 150 37.97 -15.33 -30.08
CA VAL A 150 37.97 -16.03 -31.37
C VAL A 150 38.23 -15.07 -32.53
N GLU A 151 37.64 -13.87 -32.50
CA GLU A 151 37.86 -12.84 -33.52
C GLU A 151 39.33 -12.38 -33.54
N GLU A 152 39.91 -12.11 -32.37
CA GLU A 152 41.33 -11.78 -32.22
C GLU A 152 42.22 -12.90 -32.76
N GLY A 153 41.97 -14.15 -32.38
CA GLY A 153 42.74 -15.30 -32.87
C GLY A 153 42.64 -15.49 -34.39
N MET A 154 41.47 -15.28 -34.99
CA MET A 154 41.30 -15.31 -36.44
C MET A 154 42.08 -14.18 -37.14
N GLN A 155 42.08 -12.98 -36.54
CA GLN A 155 42.82 -11.85 -37.08
C GLN A 155 44.33 -12.08 -37.03
N GLU A 156 44.87 -12.56 -35.90
CA GLU A 156 46.28 -12.91 -35.78
C GLU A 156 46.69 -13.98 -36.81
N GLN A 157 45.85 -15.01 -37.01
CA GLN A 157 46.09 -16.05 -38.00
C GLN A 157 46.08 -15.49 -39.43
N LEU A 158 45.15 -14.58 -39.74
CA LEU A 158 45.08 -13.92 -41.04
C LEU A 158 46.30 -13.02 -41.29
N GLU A 159 46.76 -12.28 -40.27
CA GLU A 159 47.96 -11.45 -40.34
C GLU A 159 49.22 -12.30 -40.54
N ALA A 160 49.36 -13.41 -39.81
CA ALA A 160 50.48 -14.33 -39.95
C ALA A 160 50.52 -14.98 -41.34
N SER A 161 49.39 -15.50 -41.82
CA SER A 161 49.29 -16.09 -43.16
C SER A 161 49.52 -15.07 -44.27
N GLY A 162 49.02 -13.84 -44.12
CA GLY A 162 49.28 -12.73 -45.03
C GLY A 162 50.77 -12.31 -45.06
N CYS A 163 51.46 -12.32 -43.92
CA CYS A 163 52.91 -12.09 -43.86
C CYS A 163 53.69 -13.17 -44.62
N LEU A 164 53.39 -14.44 -44.37
CA LEU A 164 54.02 -15.57 -45.06
C LEU A 164 53.79 -15.49 -46.57
N TYR A 165 52.56 -15.19 -47.00
CA TYR A 165 52.24 -14.99 -48.40
C TYR A 165 53.06 -13.86 -49.03
N ARG A 166 53.17 -12.69 -48.37
CA ARG A 166 53.98 -11.57 -48.87
C ARG A 166 55.45 -11.94 -49.03
N ILE A 167 56.03 -12.67 -48.07
CA ILE A 167 57.42 -13.14 -48.15
C ILE A 167 57.58 -14.11 -49.33
N ALA A 168 56.67 -15.09 -49.47
CA ALA A 168 56.71 -16.06 -50.56
C ALA A 168 56.53 -15.38 -51.93
N ALA A 169 55.57 -14.46 -52.06
CA ALA A 169 55.33 -13.69 -53.26
C ALA A 169 56.52 -12.78 -53.59
N ALA A 170 57.15 -12.14 -52.62
CA ALA A 170 58.36 -11.33 -52.85
C ALA A 170 59.55 -12.19 -53.31
N ALA A 171 59.70 -13.40 -52.78
CA ALA A 171 60.79 -14.30 -53.15
C ALA A 171 60.60 -14.97 -54.52
N THR A 172 59.36 -15.26 -54.90
CA THR A 172 59.04 -16.05 -56.11
C THR A 172 58.36 -15.25 -57.23
N GLY A 173 57.87 -14.04 -56.93
CA GLY A 173 57.04 -13.24 -57.84
C GLY A 173 55.64 -13.81 -58.07
N VAL A 174 55.26 -14.92 -57.41
CA VAL A 174 53.97 -15.58 -57.63
C VAL A 174 52.85 -14.84 -56.92
N HIS A 175 51.80 -14.52 -57.67
CA HIS A 175 50.56 -13.93 -57.20
C HIS A 175 49.37 -14.80 -57.59
N TRP A 176 48.56 -15.19 -56.61
CA TRP A 176 47.37 -16.02 -56.83
C TRP A 176 46.13 -15.16 -57.08
N ASP A 177 45.27 -15.61 -57.99
CA ASP A 177 43.93 -15.05 -58.18
C ASP A 177 43.00 -15.58 -57.09
N VAL A 178 42.48 -14.66 -56.27
CA VAL A 178 41.61 -14.96 -55.12
C VAL A 178 40.27 -15.56 -55.59
N GLU A 179 39.75 -15.11 -56.74
CA GLU A 179 38.49 -15.62 -57.28
C GLU A 179 38.62 -17.05 -57.84
N ALA A 180 39.82 -17.41 -58.30
CA ALA A 180 40.12 -18.73 -58.85
C ALA A 180 40.42 -19.80 -57.78
N GLN A 181 40.26 -19.49 -56.49
CA GLN A 181 40.49 -20.42 -55.37
C GLN A 181 41.87 -21.10 -55.42
N GLY A 182 42.91 -20.36 -55.81
CA GLY A 182 44.28 -20.87 -55.88
C GLY A 182 44.57 -21.81 -57.06
N ARG A 183 43.71 -21.83 -58.09
CA ARG A 183 43.97 -22.58 -59.33
C ARG A 183 44.62 -21.75 -60.43
N ARG A 184 44.53 -20.43 -60.36
CA ARG A 184 45.11 -19.51 -61.36
C ARG A 184 45.89 -18.42 -60.66
N GLY A 185 46.87 -17.89 -61.39
CA GLY A 185 47.72 -16.82 -60.89
C GLY A 185 48.62 -16.27 -61.98
N TYR A 186 49.57 -15.47 -61.55
CA TYR A 186 50.63 -14.95 -62.40
C TYR A 186 51.96 -14.87 -61.65
N VAL A 187 53.05 -14.93 -62.39
CA VAL A 187 54.41 -14.65 -61.91
C VAL A 187 54.83 -13.29 -62.43
N ALA A 188 55.27 -12.40 -61.53
CA ALA A 188 55.80 -11.09 -61.86
C ALA A 188 57.23 -10.94 -61.31
N LEU A 189 58.23 -11.08 -62.17
CA LEU A 189 59.65 -10.91 -61.83
C LEU A 189 60.34 -10.04 -62.89
N ASP A 190 61.19 -9.11 -62.45
CA ASP A 190 62.02 -8.25 -63.31
C ASP A 190 61.25 -7.56 -64.45
N GLY A 191 60.04 -7.06 -64.14
CA GLY A 191 59.17 -6.37 -65.10
C GLY A 191 58.47 -7.27 -66.14
N ARG A 192 58.64 -8.60 -66.04
CA ARG A 192 57.92 -9.58 -66.86
C ARG A 192 56.75 -10.16 -66.08
N VAL A 193 55.61 -10.36 -66.75
CA VAL A 193 54.41 -10.97 -66.16
C VAL A 193 53.97 -12.17 -67.00
N ARG A 194 53.80 -13.33 -66.36
CA ARG A 194 53.33 -14.56 -67.01
C ARG A 194 52.20 -15.21 -66.22
N HIS A 195 51.14 -15.64 -66.90
CA HIS A 195 49.97 -16.26 -66.27
C HIS A 195 50.07 -17.78 -66.30
N PHE A 196 49.52 -18.43 -65.27
CA PHE A 196 49.43 -19.88 -65.22
C PHE A 196 48.05 -20.34 -64.73
N ASP A 197 47.66 -21.56 -65.12
CA ASP A 197 46.44 -22.24 -64.68
C ASP A 197 46.77 -23.69 -64.32
N THR A 198 46.53 -24.06 -63.07
CA THR A 198 46.79 -25.38 -62.51
C THR A 198 45.53 -26.22 -62.33
N GLY A 199 44.36 -25.72 -62.72
CA GLY A 199 43.06 -26.32 -62.40
C GLY A 199 42.85 -27.76 -62.89
N SER A 200 43.58 -28.21 -63.90
CA SER A 200 43.52 -29.57 -64.47
C SER A 200 44.77 -30.42 -64.21
N LEU A 201 45.74 -29.91 -63.47
CA LEU A 201 47.03 -30.57 -63.26
C LEU A 201 47.06 -31.34 -61.93
N SER A 202 47.89 -32.39 -61.87
CA SER A 202 48.23 -33.01 -60.58
C SER A 202 49.06 -32.03 -59.75
N GLN A 203 49.07 -32.17 -58.41
CA GLN A 203 49.83 -31.28 -57.53
C GLN A 203 51.31 -31.15 -57.94
N LYS A 204 51.95 -32.26 -58.35
CA LYS A 204 53.33 -32.24 -58.83
C LYS A 204 53.46 -31.50 -60.15
N ALA A 205 52.60 -31.82 -61.13
CA ALA A 205 52.62 -31.16 -62.44
C ALA A 205 52.29 -29.65 -62.34
N ALA A 206 51.43 -29.26 -61.41
CA ALA A 206 51.13 -27.87 -61.10
C ALA A 206 52.36 -27.13 -60.52
N ALA A 207 53.07 -27.76 -59.58
CA ALA A 207 54.28 -27.18 -59.00
C ALA A 207 55.39 -27.05 -60.05
N ASP A 208 55.59 -28.08 -60.87
CA ASP A 208 56.58 -28.08 -61.96
C ASP A 208 56.24 -26.96 -62.97
N ALA A 209 54.98 -26.85 -63.40
CA ALA A 209 54.53 -25.79 -64.32
C ALA A 209 54.74 -24.38 -63.74
N ILE A 210 54.47 -24.16 -62.45
CA ILE A 210 54.71 -22.86 -61.81
C ILE A 210 56.21 -22.54 -61.77
N TRP A 211 57.06 -23.53 -61.46
CA TRP A 211 58.51 -23.34 -61.46
C TRP A 211 59.06 -22.99 -62.84
N GLU A 212 58.57 -23.65 -63.90
CA GLU A 212 58.92 -23.31 -65.28
C GLU A 212 58.57 -21.84 -65.60
N GLU A 213 57.41 -21.36 -65.15
CA GLU A 213 56.99 -19.96 -65.34
C GLU A 213 57.87 -18.97 -64.54
N ILE A 214 58.33 -19.36 -63.35
CA ILE A 214 59.29 -18.57 -62.54
C ILE A 214 60.64 -18.48 -63.24
N GLU A 215 61.21 -19.62 -63.64
CA GLU A 215 62.50 -19.67 -64.33
C GLU A 215 62.50 -18.87 -65.63
N ALA A 216 61.39 -18.91 -66.37
CA ALA A 216 61.26 -18.17 -67.60
C ALA A 216 61.14 -16.64 -67.41
N CYS A 217 60.87 -16.17 -66.20
CA CYS A 217 60.89 -14.74 -65.85
C CYS A 217 62.25 -14.24 -65.35
N LEU A 218 63.20 -15.13 -65.04
CA LEU A 218 64.53 -14.72 -64.59
C LEU A 218 65.31 -14.04 -65.73
N PRO A 219 66.16 -13.04 -65.42
CA PRO A 219 67.01 -12.42 -66.43
C PRO A 219 67.93 -13.48 -67.02
N SER A 220 67.83 -13.70 -68.34
CA SER A 220 68.81 -14.47 -69.10
C SER A 220 70.18 -13.85 -68.83
N SER A 221 71.10 -14.61 -68.23
CA SER A 221 72.37 -14.08 -67.70
C SER A 221 72.97 -13.08 -68.69
N PRO A 222 73.31 -11.85 -68.26
CA PRO A 222 74.08 -10.97 -69.13
C PRO A 222 75.37 -11.73 -69.45
N VAL A 223 75.60 -11.98 -70.73
CA VAL A 223 76.92 -12.34 -71.22
C VAL A 223 77.80 -11.16 -70.81
N LEU A 224 78.59 -11.36 -69.75
CA LEU A 224 79.61 -10.40 -69.33
C LEU A 224 80.64 -10.34 -70.45
N ASP A 225 80.45 -9.41 -71.37
CA ASP A 225 81.49 -8.93 -72.29
C ASP A 225 82.51 -8.07 -71.53
#